data_AF-A0A1H7TMG4-F1
#
_entry.id   AF-A0A1H7TMG4-F1
#
_cell.length_a   1.000
_cell.length_b   1.000
_cell.length_c   1.000
_cell.angle_alpha   90.00
_cell.angle_beta   90.00
_cell.angle_gamma   90.00
#
_symmetry.space_group_name_H-M   'P 1'
#
loop_
_entity.id
_entity.type
_entity.pdbx_description
1 polymer ?
#
loop_
_entity_poly.entity_id
_entity_poly.type
_entity_poly.pdbx_seq_one_letter_code
_entity_poly.pdbx_strand_id
1 'polypeptide(L)'
;MKLQIYLVFFLLFIIKYVSAQETQEKETVDFVIAFGSCNKQNSPQPFWEEILKNKPNVFIWGGDNIYGDSDDMSKIADDYKIQNSNFGYQKLKSKIPIMATWDDHDYGKNDVGVEWHKKKESQQLFLDFIGVAKDDKRRIRDGIYTSQLFETPKGTIKVIILDTRYFRGILRKDITGKKRYLPHENNNETILGEKQWVWLEKELKSSNADFHILVSSIQFLSGEHGWESWANFPDEVLKLQELISETEVKNCLILSGDRHISEFSKKDIPMISYPLVDFTSSGLTHAYTKYSGEPNRYRTGKVIAIPSFGVLRFDFDRQLVTMQMRGTNNAVLQEIKQEYLKK
;
A
#
# COMPACT_ATOMS: atom_id res chain seq x y z
N MET A 1 -50.00 59.50 47.92
CA MET A 1 -49.82 58.73 46.68
C MET A 1 -48.37 58.89 46.23
N LYS A 2 -47.58 57.81 46.32
CA LYS A 2 -46.15 57.77 45.98
C LYS A 2 -45.99 57.61 44.47
N LEU A 3 -45.20 58.46 43.83
CA LEU A 3 -44.78 58.32 42.43
C LEU A 3 -43.38 57.67 42.43
N GLN A 4 -43.30 56.45 41.91
CA GLN A 4 -42.13 55.59 41.98
C GLN A 4 -41.28 55.80 40.72
N ILE A 5 -40.05 56.26 40.93
CA ILE A 5 -39.00 56.44 39.91
C ILE A 5 -38.47 55.06 39.53
N TYR A 6 -38.54 54.70 38.25
CA TYR A 6 -37.81 53.56 37.70
C TYR A 6 -36.72 54.07 36.75
N LEU A 7 -35.48 54.07 37.27
CA LEU A 7 -34.27 54.33 36.52
C LEU A 7 -33.79 52.98 35.93
N VAL A 8 -34.01 52.77 34.64
CA VAL A 8 -33.49 51.57 33.94
C VAL A 8 -32.07 51.90 33.46
N PHE A 9 -31.06 51.38 34.16
CA PHE A 9 -29.67 51.37 33.70
C PHE A 9 -29.53 50.39 32.54
N PHE A 10 -29.36 50.90 31.32
CA PHE A 10 -29.02 50.10 30.15
C PHE A 10 -27.50 49.89 30.12
N LEU A 11 -27.03 48.75 30.62
CA LEU A 11 -25.62 48.35 30.54
C LEU A 11 -25.35 47.81 29.12
N LEU A 12 -24.69 48.61 28.28
CA LEU A 12 -24.23 48.19 26.95
C LEU A 12 -23.06 47.19 27.10
N PHE A 13 -23.34 45.90 27.06
CA PHE A 13 -22.33 44.85 26.86
C PHE A 13 -21.87 44.87 25.40
N ILE A 14 -20.73 45.49 25.12
CA ILE A 14 -20.04 45.35 23.84
C ILE A 14 -19.37 43.96 23.83
N ILE A 15 -20.08 42.97 23.30
CA ILE A 15 -19.52 41.66 22.98
C ILE A 15 -18.62 41.87 21.76
N LYS A 16 -17.30 41.95 21.98
CA LYS A 16 -16.33 41.83 20.89
C LYS A 16 -16.43 40.41 20.32
N TYR A 17 -17.09 40.29 19.17
CA TYR A 17 -16.95 39.12 18.31
C TYR A 17 -15.50 39.06 17.83
N VAL A 18 -14.65 38.34 18.57
CA VAL A 18 -13.38 37.86 18.04
C VAL A 18 -13.74 36.73 17.09
N SER A 19 -13.77 37.03 15.79
CA SER A 19 -13.73 36.00 14.76
C SER A 19 -12.41 35.27 14.94
N ALA A 20 -12.44 34.10 15.57
CA ALA A 20 -11.35 33.13 15.49
C ALA A 20 -11.27 32.69 14.04
N GLN A 21 -10.46 33.40 13.26
CA GLN A 21 -10.07 32.97 11.94
C GLN A 21 -9.19 31.74 12.19
N GLU A 22 -9.77 30.55 12.07
CA GLU A 22 -8.99 29.32 11.96
C GLU A 22 -7.97 29.57 10.85
N THR A 23 -6.72 29.79 11.24
CA THR A 23 -5.61 29.78 10.31
C THR A 23 -5.59 28.37 9.76
N GLN A 24 -6.13 28.21 8.55
CA GLN A 24 -6.02 26.98 7.78
C GLN A 24 -4.53 26.77 7.53
N GLU A 25 -3.90 26.01 8.43
CA GLU A 25 -2.48 25.71 8.40
C GLU A 25 -2.20 25.12 7.01
N LYS A 26 -1.38 25.83 6.22
CA LYS A 26 -1.13 25.47 4.83
C LYS A 26 -0.49 24.08 4.84
N GLU A 27 -1.19 23.09 4.30
CA GLU A 27 -0.71 21.71 4.25
C GLU A 27 0.65 21.69 3.52
N THR A 28 1.71 21.43 4.28
CA THR A 28 3.07 21.24 3.78
C THR A 28 3.19 19.80 3.29
N VAL A 29 3.55 19.63 2.03
CA VAL A 29 3.72 18.32 1.40
C VAL A 29 5.05 18.31 0.68
N ASP A 30 5.98 17.49 1.19
CA ASP A 30 7.35 17.43 0.72
C ASP A 30 7.58 16.23 -0.22
N PHE A 31 6.83 15.16 -0.04
CA PHE A 31 6.85 13.99 -0.91
C PHE A 31 5.46 13.35 -1.02
N VAL A 32 5.14 12.80 -2.19
CA VAL A 32 3.86 12.15 -2.48
C VAL A 32 4.10 10.80 -3.13
N ILE A 33 3.53 9.75 -2.54
CA ILE A 33 3.41 8.42 -3.17
C ILE A 33 1.97 8.27 -3.63
N ALA A 34 1.76 7.87 -4.88
CA ALA A 34 0.49 7.30 -5.32
C ALA A 34 0.68 5.79 -5.52
N PHE A 35 -0.32 4.98 -5.17
CA PHE A 35 -0.23 3.54 -5.38
C PHE A 35 -1.60 2.89 -5.60
N GLY A 36 -1.59 1.69 -6.15
CA GLY A 36 -2.78 0.86 -6.25
C GLY A 36 -2.48 -0.51 -6.86
N SER A 37 -3.41 -1.44 -6.68
CA SER A 37 -3.39 -2.78 -7.25
C SER A 37 -4.71 -3.13 -7.96
N CYS A 38 -4.75 -4.30 -8.59
CA CYS A 38 -5.94 -4.89 -9.21
C CYS A 38 -6.45 -4.05 -10.40
N ASN A 39 -5.57 -3.95 -11.39
CA ASN A 39 -5.78 -3.28 -12.65
C ASN A 39 -5.97 -4.30 -13.78
N LYS A 40 -7.22 -4.48 -14.20
CA LYS A 40 -7.57 -5.28 -15.37
C LYS A 40 -7.33 -4.44 -16.63
N GLN A 41 -6.24 -4.75 -17.32
CA GLN A 41 -5.77 -4.07 -18.53
C GLN A 41 -6.84 -3.88 -19.61
N ASN A 42 -7.77 -4.84 -19.72
CA ASN A 42 -8.87 -4.83 -20.68
C ASN A 42 -10.15 -4.12 -20.19
N SER A 43 -10.12 -3.52 -19.00
CA SER A 43 -11.22 -2.72 -18.43
C SER A 43 -10.91 -1.22 -18.52
N PRO A 44 -11.92 -0.34 -18.42
CA PRO A 44 -11.68 1.09 -18.24
C PRO A 44 -10.77 1.36 -17.03
N GLN A 45 -9.78 2.24 -17.21
CA GLN A 45 -8.80 2.61 -16.17
C GLN A 45 -9.00 4.10 -15.82
N PRO A 46 -9.92 4.44 -14.90
CA PRO A 46 -10.39 5.81 -14.72
C PRO A 46 -9.42 6.71 -13.96
N PHE A 47 -8.39 6.15 -13.32
CA PHE A 47 -7.62 6.88 -12.30
C PHE A 47 -6.32 7.50 -12.78
N TRP A 48 -5.82 7.25 -13.99
CA TRP A 48 -4.49 7.77 -14.39
C TRP A 48 -4.38 9.30 -14.33
N GLU A 49 -5.40 10.01 -14.84
CA GLU A 49 -5.44 11.47 -14.75
C GLU A 49 -5.67 11.95 -13.31
N GLU A 50 -6.48 11.22 -12.52
CA GLU A 50 -6.72 11.56 -11.10
C GLU A 50 -5.47 11.38 -10.25
N ILE A 51 -4.69 10.32 -10.49
CA ILE A 51 -3.37 10.08 -9.91
C ILE A 51 -2.44 11.24 -10.26
N LEU A 52 -2.38 11.67 -11.53
CA LEU A 52 -1.53 12.79 -11.95
C LEU A 52 -1.91 14.12 -11.27
N LYS A 53 -3.20 14.36 -10.97
CA LYS A 53 -3.65 15.56 -10.22
C LYS A 53 -3.05 15.63 -8.81
N ASN A 54 -2.61 14.50 -8.25
CA ASN A 54 -1.94 14.45 -6.95
C ASN A 54 -0.47 14.89 -6.99
N LYS A 55 0.10 15.05 -8.19
CA LYS A 55 1.53 15.35 -8.41
C LYS A 55 2.45 14.39 -7.63
N PRO A 56 2.28 13.06 -7.77
CA PRO A 56 3.12 12.09 -7.08
C PRO A 56 4.59 12.24 -7.49
N ASN A 57 5.51 11.96 -6.56
CA ASN A 57 6.93 11.80 -6.83
C ASN A 57 7.24 10.40 -7.37
N VAL A 58 6.46 9.40 -7.01
CA VAL A 58 6.56 8.01 -7.47
C VAL A 58 5.17 7.39 -7.52
N PHE A 59 4.93 6.54 -8.52
CA PHE A 59 3.79 5.63 -8.52
C PHE A 59 4.25 4.21 -8.22
N ILE A 60 3.50 3.53 -7.34
CA ILE A 60 3.78 2.16 -6.93
C ILE A 60 2.62 1.25 -7.37
N TRP A 61 2.96 0.28 -8.19
CA TRP A 61 2.10 -0.87 -8.47
C TRP A 61 2.14 -1.83 -7.28
N GLY A 62 0.97 -2.07 -6.68
CA GLY A 62 0.80 -2.94 -5.52
C GLY A 62 0.50 -4.40 -5.86
N GLY A 63 0.63 -4.82 -7.12
CA GLY A 63 0.25 -6.15 -7.60
C GLY A 63 -1.00 -6.14 -8.49
N ASP A 64 -1.29 -7.27 -9.14
CA ASP A 64 -2.32 -7.41 -10.17
C ASP A 64 -2.31 -6.27 -11.18
N ASN A 65 -1.14 -6.03 -11.78
CA ASN A 65 -0.95 -4.93 -12.72
C ASN A 65 -1.62 -5.24 -14.07
N ILE A 66 -1.74 -6.54 -14.35
CA ILE A 66 -2.56 -7.16 -15.39
C ILE A 66 -3.26 -8.40 -14.82
N TYR A 67 -4.30 -8.87 -15.53
CA TYR A 67 -4.96 -10.16 -15.29
C TYR A 67 -4.51 -11.17 -16.34
N GLY A 68 -3.36 -11.81 -16.09
CA GLY A 68 -2.64 -12.68 -17.04
C GLY A 68 -3.10 -14.14 -17.06
N ASP A 69 -3.41 -14.73 -15.90
CA ASP A 69 -4.05 -16.05 -15.66
C ASP A 69 -3.82 -17.12 -16.74
N SER A 70 -2.56 -17.38 -17.10
CA SER A 70 -2.21 -18.32 -18.15
C SER A 70 -0.81 -18.89 -17.98
N ASP A 71 -0.61 -20.12 -18.43
CA ASP A 71 0.72 -20.69 -18.66
C ASP A 71 1.27 -20.39 -20.07
N ASP A 72 0.47 -19.76 -20.94
CA ASP A 72 0.93 -19.19 -22.21
C ASP A 72 1.56 -17.81 -21.96
N MET A 73 2.89 -17.80 -21.97
CA MET A 73 3.69 -16.59 -21.76
C MET A 73 3.49 -15.55 -22.87
N SER A 74 3.05 -15.95 -24.06
CA SER A 74 2.74 -15.00 -25.14
C SER A 74 1.51 -14.16 -24.78
N LYS A 75 0.48 -14.79 -24.21
CA LYS A 75 -0.71 -14.11 -23.72
C LYS A 75 -0.36 -13.12 -22.60
N ILE A 76 0.42 -13.54 -21.60
CA ILE A 76 0.85 -12.64 -20.51
C ILE A 76 1.66 -11.46 -21.08
N ALA A 77 2.55 -11.72 -22.03
CA ALA A 77 3.31 -10.66 -22.70
C ALA A 77 2.40 -9.67 -23.43
N ASP A 78 1.36 -10.14 -24.11
CA ASP A 78 0.38 -9.29 -24.80
C ASP A 78 -0.48 -8.49 -23.81
N ASP A 79 -0.88 -9.09 -22.69
CA ASP A 79 -1.59 -8.38 -21.62
C ASP A 79 -0.76 -7.22 -21.05
N TYR A 80 0.56 -7.42 -20.83
CA TYR A 80 1.46 -6.34 -20.45
C TYR A 80 1.60 -5.28 -21.55
N LYS A 81 1.60 -5.66 -22.84
CA LYS A 81 1.60 -4.70 -23.95
C LYS A 81 0.33 -3.86 -23.97
N ILE A 82 -0.83 -4.44 -23.71
CA ILE A 82 -2.09 -3.70 -23.60
C ILE A 82 -1.98 -2.66 -22.48
N GLN A 83 -1.52 -3.06 -21.30
CA GLN A 83 -1.33 -2.12 -20.20
C GLN A 83 -0.34 -1.00 -20.53
N ASN A 84 0.82 -1.34 -21.09
CA ASN A 84 1.84 -0.36 -21.50
C ASN A 84 1.40 0.54 -22.68
N SER A 85 0.35 0.16 -23.41
CA SER A 85 -0.24 0.96 -24.49
C SER A 85 -1.34 1.92 -24.00
N ASN A 86 -1.77 1.81 -22.74
CA ASN A 86 -2.75 2.73 -22.17
C ASN A 86 -2.17 4.16 -22.10
N PHE A 87 -2.81 5.11 -22.79
CA PHE A 87 -2.33 6.50 -22.88
C PHE A 87 -2.16 7.18 -21.51
N GLY A 88 -3.10 6.97 -20.58
CA GLY A 88 -3.02 7.55 -19.23
C GLY A 88 -1.82 7.01 -18.45
N TYR A 89 -1.58 5.70 -18.55
CA TYR A 89 -0.41 5.07 -17.92
C TYR A 89 0.90 5.51 -18.58
N GLN A 90 0.97 5.61 -19.91
CA GLN A 90 2.15 6.15 -20.62
C GLN A 90 2.49 7.57 -20.18
N LYS A 91 1.47 8.44 -20.05
CA LYS A 91 1.63 9.79 -19.55
C LYS A 91 2.18 9.81 -18.12
N LEU A 92 1.72 8.92 -17.25
CA LEU A 92 2.27 8.75 -15.89
C LEU A 92 3.74 8.32 -15.94
N LYS A 93 4.06 7.23 -16.65
CA LYS A 93 5.44 6.70 -16.81
C LYS A 93 6.42 7.75 -17.33
N SER A 94 5.97 8.63 -18.22
CA SER A 94 6.82 9.69 -18.80
C SER A 94 7.21 10.79 -17.82
N LYS A 95 6.50 10.92 -16.69
CA LYS A 95 6.65 12.03 -15.76
C LYS A 95 7.32 11.66 -14.45
N ILE A 96 7.13 10.42 -13.99
CA ILE A 96 7.54 9.99 -12.65
C ILE A 96 8.11 8.57 -12.69
N PRO A 97 9.02 8.23 -11.77
CA PRO A 97 9.44 6.87 -11.52
C PRO A 97 8.26 5.93 -11.22
N ILE A 98 8.36 4.71 -11.73
CA ILE A 98 7.45 3.60 -11.41
C ILE A 98 8.22 2.54 -10.62
N MET A 99 7.67 2.16 -9.48
CA MET A 99 8.09 0.96 -8.76
C MET A 99 6.91 -0.02 -8.74
N ALA A 100 7.19 -1.31 -8.58
CA ALA A 100 6.15 -2.31 -8.69
C ALA A 100 6.52 -3.60 -7.97
N THR A 101 5.55 -4.18 -7.27
CA THR A 101 5.47 -5.62 -7.10
C THR A 101 4.46 -6.23 -8.08
N TRP A 102 4.47 -7.54 -8.21
CA TRP A 102 3.45 -8.33 -8.90
C TRP A 102 2.50 -8.98 -7.91
N ASP A 103 1.41 -9.56 -8.38
CA ASP A 103 0.64 -10.54 -7.61
C ASP A 103 0.36 -11.81 -8.44
N ASP A 104 -0.51 -12.68 -7.96
CA ASP A 104 -0.82 -13.97 -8.59
C ASP A 104 -1.28 -13.86 -10.05
N HIS A 105 -2.06 -12.84 -10.40
CA HIS A 105 -2.54 -12.68 -11.77
C HIS A 105 -1.46 -12.24 -12.76
N ASP A 106 -0.48 -11.45 -12.31
CA ASP A 106 0.75 -11.12 -13.05
C ASP A 106 1.69 -12.34 -13.12
N TYR A 107 1.74 -13.11 -12.04
CA TYR A 107 2.58 -14.28 -11.85
C TYR A 107 2.12 -15.46 -12.68
N GLY A 108 0.82 -15.52 -13.00
CA GLY A 108 0.25 -16.35 -14.06
C GLY A 108 -0.94 -17.22 -13.63
N LYS A 109 -1.27 -17.31 -12.34
CA LYS A 109 -2.45 -18.07 -11.88
C LYS A 109 -2.83 -17.70 -10.45
N ASN A 110 -4.14 -17.57 -10.21
CA ASN A 110 -4.72 -17.28 -8.90
C ASN A 110 -4.10 -18.12 -7.74
N ASP A 111 -3.65 -17.42 -6.71
CA ASP A 111 -2.98 -17.85 -5.49
C ASP A 111 -1.83 -18.88 -5.61
N VAL A 112 -1.13 -18.97 -6.74
CA VAL A 112 0.04 -19.87 -6.84
C VAL A 112 1.32 -19.22 -6.30
N GLY A 113 2.22 -20.04 -5.77
CA GLY A 113 3.49 -19.60 -5.20
C GLY A 113 4.68 -20.30 -5.83
N VAL A 114 5.51 -20.94 -5.00
CA VAL A 114 6.72 -21.65 -5.41
C VAL A 114 6.45 -22.77 -6.42
N GLU A 115 5.25 -23.36 -6.38
CA GLU A 115 4.77 -24.46 -7.21
C GLU A 115 4.46 -24.06 -8.66
N TRP A 116 4.45 -22.77 -8.97
CA TRP A 116 4.19 -22.31 -10.32
C TRP A 116 5.37 -22.56 -11.27
N HIS A 117 5.14 -23.42 -12.26
CA HIS A 117 6.19 -23.88 -13.17
C HIS A 117 6.68 -22.80 -14.17
N LYS A 118 5.93 -21.70 -14.36
CA LYS A 118 6.29 -20.58 -15.26
C LYS A 118 6.83 -19.33 -14.56
N LYS A 119 7.19 -19.43 -13.27
CA LYS A 119 7.59 -18.26 -12.47
C LYS A 119 8.81 -17.52 -13.01
N LYS A 120 9.78 -18.22 -13.61
CA LYS A 120 10.98 -17.61 -14.19
C LYS A 120 10.65 -16.82 -15.45
N GLU A 121 9.80 -17.37 -16.32
CA GLU A 121 9.34 -16.69 -17.53
C GLU A 121 8.47 -15.48 -17.18
N SER A 122 7.55 -15.66 -16.23
CA SER A 122 6.69 -14.58 -15.71
C SER A 122 7.54 -13.45 -15.14
N GLN A 123 8.63 -13.77 -14.41
CA GLN A 123 9.60 -12.79 -13.90
C GLN A 123 10.19 -11.95 -15.02
N GLN A 124 10.60 -12.57 -16.14
CA GLN A 124 11.18 -11.82 -17.24
C GLN A 124 10.17 -10.88 -17.91
N LEU A 125 8.93 -11.33 -18.08
CA LEU A 125 7.85 -10.50 -18.65
C LEU A 125 7.50 -9.33 -17.74
N PHE A 126 7.40 -9.56 -16.43
CA PHE A 126 7.18 -8.50 -15.46
C PHE A 126 8.31 -7.47 -15.49
N LEU A 127 9.57 -7.92 -15.45
CA LEU A 127 10.73 -7.03 -15.48
C LEU A 127 10.81 -6.24 -16.80
N ASP A 128 10.37 -6.82 -17.92
CA ASP A 128 10.21 -6.10 -19.19
C ASP A 128 9.10 -5.04 -19.12
N PHE A 129 7.95 -5.37 -18.51
CA PHE A 129 6.83 -4.44 -18.33
C PHE A 129 7.22 -3.18 -17.55
N ILE A 130 7.96 -3.35 -16.44
CA ILE A 130 8.45 -2.23 -15.61
C ILE A 130 9.74 -1.59 -16.12
N GLY A 131 10.29 -2.07 -17.25
CA GLY A 131 11.44 -1.44 -17.91
C GLY A 131 12.78 -1.64 -17.21
N VAL A 132 12.96 -2.76 -16.50
CA VAL A 132 14.22 -3.08 -15.84
C VAL A 132 15.29 -3.38 -16.89
N ALA A 133 16.49 -2.81 -16.71
CA ALA A 133 17.61 -2.99 -17.64
C ALA A 133 17.97 -4.49 -17.82
N LYS A 134 18.52 -4.83 -18.99
CA LYS A 134 18.84 -6.23 -19.32
C LYS A 134 20.00 -6.80 -18.51
N ASP A 135 20.86 -5.96 -17.94
CA ASP A 135 21.99 -6.28 -17.09
C ASP A 135 21.70 -6.15 -15.58
N ASP A 136 20.47 -5.76 -15.20
CA ASP A 136 20.08 -5.64 -13.79
C ASP A 136 20.11 -7.01 -13.10
N LYS A 137 20.61 -7.06 -11.86
CA LYS A 137 20.70 -8.29 -11.04
C LYS A 137 19.36 -9.05 -10.92
N ARG A 138 18.22 -8.36 -10.99
CA ARG A 138 16.88 -8.96 -10.96
C ARG A 138 16.61 -9.85 -12.16
N ARG A 139 17.33 -9.70 -13.27
CA ARG A 139 17.19 -10.57 -14.45
C ARG A 139 17.73 -11.98 -14.22
N ILE A 140 18.67 -12.14 -13.28
CA ILE A 140 19.35 -13.41 -13.00
C ILE A 140 19.07 -13.96 -11.59
N ARG A 141 18.71 -13.09 -10.65
CA ARG A 141 18.36 -13.47 -9.28
C ARG A 141 16.90 -13.91 -9.23
N ASP A 142 16.62 -14.95 -8.47
CA ASP A 142 15.27 -15.35 -8.07
C ASP A 142 14.50 -14.17 -7.43
N GLY A 143 13.29 -13.89 -7.91
CA GLY A 143 12.38 -12.89 -7.35
C GLY A 143 12.65 -11.44 -7.78
N ILE A 144 11.56 -10.65 -7.85
CA ILE A 144 11.57 -9.27 -8.39
C ILE A 144 11.92 -8.18 -7.37
N TYR A 145 12.04 -8.54 -6.09
CA TYR A 145 12.18 -7.63 -4.95
C TYR A 145 13.30 -6.59 -5.12
N THR A 146 13.05 -5.34 -4.75
CA THR A 146 13.99 -4.23 -4.97
C THR A 146 13.76 -3.12 -3.97
N SER A 147 14.70 -2.20 -3.84
CA SER A 147 14.54 -1.00 -3.02
C SER A 147 15.03 0.24 -3.77
N GLN A 148 14.54 1.40 -3.37
CA GLN A 148 15.03 2.71 -3.83
C GLN A 148 14.94 3.72 -2.69
N LEU A 149 16.01 4.49 -2.52
CA LEU A 149 16.04 5.66 -1.64
C LEU A 149 15.66 6.90 -2.45
N PHE A 150 14.68 7.65 -1.97
CA PHE A 150 14.31 8.95 -2.49
C PHE A 150 14.80 10.02 -1.52
N GLU A 151 15.57 10.98 -2.03
CA GLU A 151 16.12 12.08 -1.26
C GLU A 151 15.42 13.38 -1.64
N THR A 152 15.04 14.16 -0.62
CA THR A 152 14.54 15.52 -0.76
C THR A 152 15.41 16.45 0.09
N PRO A 153 15.37 17.77 -0.12
CA PRO A 153 16.10 18.71 0.73
C PRO A 153 15.73 18.64 2.22
N LYS A 154 14.57 18.07 2.59
CA LYS A 154 14.08 17.99 3.97
C LYS A 154 14.19 16.61 4.62
N GLY A 155 14.42 15.57 3.84
CA GLY A 155 14.42 14.20 4.35
C GLY A 155 14.33 13.15 3.26
N THR A 156 14.28 11.91 3.70
CA THR A 156 14.49 10.73 2.85
C THR A 156 13.41 9.67 3.07
N ILE A 157 13.05 8.97 1.99
CA ILE A 157 12.09 7.86 2.02
C ILE A 157 12.71 6.66 1.33
N LYS A 158 12.79 5.53 2.03
CA LYS A 158 13.20 4.27 1.44
C LYS A 158 11.98 3.44 1.11
N VAL A 159 11.75 3.20 -0.18
CA VAL A 159 10.72 2.28 -0.66
C VAL A 159 11.35 0.92 -0.89
N ILE A 160 10.74 -0.13 -0.33
CA ILE A 160 11.22 -1.52 -0.38
C ILE A 160 10.07 -2.37 -0.93
N ILE A 161 10.25 -2.86 -2.14
CA ILE A 161 9.33 -3.75 -2.83
C ILE A 161 9.64 -5.19 -2.44
N LEU A 162 8.67 -5.85 -1.83
CA LEU A 162 8.70 -7.27 -1.56
C LEU A 162 8.10 -8.04 -2.73
N ASP A 163 8.67 -9.20 -3.02
CA ASP A 163 8.06 -10.28 -3.79
C ASP A 163 7.40 -11.26 -2.82
N THR A 164 6.08 -11.39 -2.89
CA THR A 164 5.27 -12.26 -2.03
C THR A 164 4.73 -13.49 -2.78
N ARG A 165 5.33 -13.82 -3.94
CA ARG A 165 4.94 -14.95 -4.80
C ARG A 165 6.08 -15.93 -5.06
N TYR A 166 7.25 -15.44 -5.47
CA TYR A 166 8.31 -16.29 -6.05
C TYR A 166 8.76 -17.45 -5.15
N PHE A 167 8.87 -17.15 -3.85
CA PHE A 167 9.30 -18.08 -2.82
C PHE A 167 8.17 -18.61 -1.94
N ARG A 168 6.96 -18.07 -2.10
CA ARG A 168 5.86 -18.33 -1.19
C ARG A 168 5.46 -19.80 -1.24
N GLY A 169 5.39 -20.42 -0.08
CA GLY A 169 4.94 -21.79 0.14
C GLY A 169 3.50 -22.03 -0.29
N ILE A 170 3.08 -23.29 -0.39
CA ILE A 170 1.71 -23.62 -0.84
C ILE A 170 0.69 -23.18 0.23
N LEU A 171 -0.45 -22.61 -0.18
CA LEU A 171 -1.50 -22.24 0.78
C LEU A 171 -2.23 -23.48 1.33
N ARG A 172 -2.49 -23.47 2.63
CA ARG A 172 -3.31 -24.50 3.28
C ARG A 172 -4.80 -24.20 3.06
N LYS A 173 -5.46 -25.06 2.29
CA LYS A 173 -6.91 -24.97 2.04
C LYS A 173 -7.71 -25.34 3.29
N ASP A 174 -8.84 -24.66 3.48
CA ASP A 174 -9.86 -25.08 4.44
C ASP A 174 -10.76 -26.15 3.80
N ILE A 175 -10.59 -27.41 4.21
CA ILE A 175 -11.40 -28.53 3.70
C ILE A 175 -12.88 -28.45 4.11
N THR A 176 -13.22 -27.63 5.12
CA THR A 176 -14.61 -27.44 5.56
C THR A 176 -15.36 -26.45 4.65
N GLY A 177 -14.63 -25.65 3.86
CA GLY A 177 -15.18 -24.63 2.98
C GLY A 177 -15.68 -23.37 3.69
N LYS A 178 -15.45 -23.20 5.00
CA LYS A 178 -15.84 -22.00 5.74
C LYS A 178 -14.97 -20.79 5.37
N LYS A 179 -13.69 -21.03 5.12
CA LYS A 179 -12.72 -20.08 4.54
C LYS A 179 -12.16 -20.67 3.24
N ARG A 180 -11.40 -19.89 2.48
CA ARG A 180 -10.60 -20.43 1.36
C ARG A 180 -9.31 -21.05 1.90
N TYR A 181 -8.66 -20.32 2.81
CA TYR A 181 -7.38 -20.70 3.39
C TYR A 181 -7.39 -20.62 4.92
N LEU A 182 -6.62 -21.51 5.53
CA LEU A 182 -6.32 -21.53 6.96
C LEU A 182 -4.86 -21.14 7.18
N PRO A 183 -4.51 -20.59 8.36
CA PRO A 183 -3.13 -20.50 8.78
C PRO A 183 -2.44 -21.87 8.77
N HIS A 184 -1.18 -21.89 8.36
CA HIS A 184 -0.32 -23.04 8.59
C HIS A 184 -0.13 -23.27 10.10
N GLU A 185 -0.08 -24.54 10.49
CA GLU A 185 0.15 -24.98 11.87
C GLU A 185 1.64 -25.22 12.17
N ASN A 186 2.49 -25.27 11.15
CA ASN A 186 3.90 -25.64 11.29
C ASN A 186 4.84 -24.66 10.57
N ASN A 187 6.11 -24.66 10.99
CA ASN A 187 7.09 -23.61 10.71
C ASN A 187 7.90 -23.81 9.42
N ASN A 188 7.43 -24.66 8.50
CA ASN A 188 8.24 -25.05 7.34
C ASN A 188 7.96 -24.22 6.08
N GLU A 189 6.89 -23.44 6.08
CA GLU A 189 6.48 -22.64 4.94
C GLU A 189 6.94 -21.19 5.09
N THR A 190 7.18 -20.52 3.97
CA THR A 190 7.72 -19.15 3.92
C THR A 190 6.96 -18.29 2.92
N ILE A 191 7.01 -16.97 3.05
CA ILE A 191 6.51 -16.04 2.03
C ILE A 191 7.69 -15.52 1.22
N LEU A 192 8.69 -14.96 1.89
CA LEU A 192 9.82 -14.31 1.22
C LEU A 192 10.94 -15.30 0.86
N GLY A 193 11.04 -16.42 1.56
CA GLY A 193 12.18 -17.34 1.43
C GLY A 193 13.49 -16.74 1.93
N GLU A 194 14.46 -17.61 2.18
CA GLU A 194 15.72 -17.24 2.83
C GLU A 194 16.47 -16.10 2.10
N LYS A 195 16.57 -16.18 0.77
CA LYS A 195 17.32 -15.21 -0.04
C LYS A 195 16.77 -13.78 0.07
N GLN A 196 15.45 -13.64 0.11
CA GLN A 196 14.82 -12.33 0.22
C GLN A 196 14.77 -11.85 1.67
N TRP A 197 14.62 -12.76 2.65
CA TRP A 197 14.74 -12.41 4.07
C TRP A 197 16.11 -11.82 4.41
N VAL A 198 17.19 -12.48 3.99
CA VAL A 198 18.56 -11.99 4.19
C VAL A 198 18.78 -10.64 3.50
N TRP A 199 18.21 -10.47 2.30
CA TRP A 199 18.26 -9.19 1.60
C TRP A 199 17.49 -8.09 2.36
N LEU A 200 16.26 -8.36 2.79
CA LEU A 200 15.40 -7.40 3.49
C LEU A 200 16.04 -6.95 4.80
N GLU A 201 16.59 -7.89 5.57
CA GLU A 201 17.34 -7.60 6.78
C GLU A 201 18.50 -6.64 6.50
N LYS A 202 19.29 -6.90 5.45
CA LYS A 202 20.38 -6.00 5.04
C LYS A 202 19.86 -4.61 4.63
N GLU A 203 18.76 -4.54 3.90
CA GLU A 203 18.16 -3.26 3.47
C GLU A 203 17.69 -2.43 4.67
N LEU A 204 17.09 -3.05 5.69
CA LEU A 204 16.63 -2.36 6.89
C LEU A 204 17.80 -1.98 7.81
N LYS A 205 18.73 -2.90 8.10
CA LYS A 205 19.91 -2.63 8.95
C LYS A 205 20.83 -1.53 8.42
N SER A 206 20.91 -1.37 7.10
CA SER A 206 21.77 -0.36 6.46
C SER A 206 21.10 0.98 6.20
N SER A 207 19.81 1.12 6.53
CA SER A 207 19.04 2.32 6.18
C SER A 207 18.90 3.27 7.36
N ASN A 208 19.20 4.54 7.11
CA ASN A 208 18.92 5.65 8.03
C ASN A 208 17.81 6.58 7.51
N ALA A 209 16.99 6.09 6.56
CA ALA A 209 15.93 6.91 5.96
C ALA A 209 14.91 7.38 7.01
N ASP A 210 14.29 8.53 6.78
CA ASP A 210 13.31 9.10 7.71
C ASP A 210 11.99 8.33 7.69
N PHE A 211 11.62 7.75 6.54
CA PHE A 211 10.49 6.84 6.40
C PHE A 211 10.87 5.58 5.61
N HIS A 212 10.25 4.46 5.99
CA HIS A 212 10.40 3.17 5.31
C HIS A 212 9.04 2.68 4.82
N ILE A 213 8.92 2.41 3.53
CA ILE A 213 7.69 1.94 2.91
C ILE A 213 7.92 0.52 2.40
N LEU A 214 7.38 -0.47 3.10
CA LEU A 214 7.37 -1.85 2.63
C LEU A 214 6.15 -2.06 1.72
N VAL A 215 6.36 -2.62 0.54
CA VAL A 215 5.28 -2.89 -0.42
C VAL A 215 5.11 -4.40 -0.55
N SER A 216 3.96 -4.90 -0.11
CA SER A 216 3.55 -6.30 -0.21
C SER A 216 2.41 -6.40 -1.23
N SER A 217 2.32 -7.50 -1.99
CA SER A 217 1.18 -7.66 -2.91
C SER A 217 -0.11 -8.01 -2.15
N ILE A 218 0.02 -8.78 -1.07
CA ILE A 218 -1.06 -9.25 -0.20
C ILE A 218 -1.10 -8.50 1.14
N GLN A 219 -2.26 -8.51 1.81
CA GLN A 219 -2.43 -7.85 3.12
C GLN A 219 -1.52 -8.42 4.21
N PHE A 220 -0.95 -7.55 5.05
CA PHE A 220 -0.07 -7.94 6.15
C PHE A 220 -0.83 -8.05 7.48
N LEU A 221 -1.54 -6.99 7.89
CA LEU A 221 -2.23 -6.95 9.19
C LEU A 221 -3.64 -7.52 9.12
N SER A 222 -4.36 -7.30 8.03
CA SER A 222 -5.70 -7.86 7.82
C SER A 222 -5.56 -9.33 7.38
N GLY A 223 -6.03 -10.25 8.23
CA GLY A 223 -5.81 -11.69 8.00
C GLY A 223 -6.90 -12.61 8.52
N GLU A 224 -7.97 -12.08 9.11
CA GLU A 224 -9.05 -12.90 9.70
C GLU A 224 -10.08 -13.35 8.64
N HIS A 225 -10.07 -12.72 7.47
CA HIS A 225 -11.05 -12.89 6.37
C HIS A 225 -10.99 -14.26 5.68
N GLY A 226 -9.88 -15.01 5.78
CA GLY A 226 -9.78 -16.37 5.23
C GLY A 226 -9.47 -16.47 3.74
N TRP A 227 -9.03 -15.37 3.13
CA TRP A 227 -8.42 -15.33 1.80
C TRP A 227 -6.90 -15.29 1.95
N GLU A 228 -6.18 -15.17 0.84
CA GLU A 228 -4.73 -15.07 0.88
C GLU A 228 -4.29 -13.80 1.61
N SER A 229 -3.34 -13.93 2.52
CA SER A 229 -2.68 -12.85 3.26
C SER A 229 -1.43 -13.40 3.96
N TRP A 230 -0.65 -12.51 4.57
CA TRP A 230 0.46 -12.95 5.41
C TRP A 230 0.01 -13.83 6.58
N ALA A 231 -1.23 -13.67 7.06
CA ALA A 231 -1.75 -14.47 8.18
C ALA A 231 -1.93 -15.96 7.84
N ASN A 232 -1.82 -16.36 6.56
CA ASN A 232 -1.70 -17.77 6.21
C ASN A 232 -0.36 -18.38 6.68
N PHE A 233 0.65 -17.56 6.95
CA PHE A 233 1.99 -17.94 7.40
C PHE A 233 2.34 -17.18 8.70
N PRO A 234 1.79 -17.57 9.87
CA PRO A 234 1.91 -16.80 11.11
C PRO A 234 3.36 -16.49 11.53
N ASP A 235 4.29 -17.41 11.31
CA ASP A 235 5.70 -17.21 11.66
C ASP A 235 6.37 -16.14 10.80
N GLU A 236 5.99 -16.00 9.53
CA GLU A 236 6.50 -14.95 8.65
C GLU A 236 5.98 -13.57 9.08
N VAL A 237 4.76 -13.51 9.64
CA VAL A 237 4.22 -12.29 10.26
C VAL A 237 5.04 -11.89 11.48
N LEU A 238 5.34 -12.85 12.37
CA LEU A 238 6.17 -12.61 13.56
C LEU A 238 7.58 -12.17 13.16
N LYS A 239 8.20 -12.89 12.23
CA LYS A 239 9.53 -12.59 11.71
C LYS A 239 9.64 -11.19 11.11
N LEU A 240 8.64 -10.70 10.36
CA LEU A 240 8.67 -9.33 9.86
C LEU A 240 8.55 -8.30 10.98
N GLN A 241 7.68 -8.55 11.97
CA GLN A 241 7.49 -7.65 13.11
C GLN A 241 8.76 -7.56 13.97
N GLU A 242 9.38 -8.71 14.24
CA GLU A 242 10.67 -8.81 14.94
C GLU A 242 11.76 -8.08 14.16
N LEU A 243 11.88 -8.31 12.85
CA LEU A 243 12.89 -7.63 12.04
C LEU A 243 12.74 -6.11 12.06
N ILE A 244 11.51 -5.59 11.92
CA ILE A 244 11.26 -4.14 12.00
C ILE A 244 11.62 -3.60 13.40
N SER A 245 11.28 -4.34 14.45
CA SER A 245 11.62 -4.01 15.84
C SER A 245 13.14 -3.98 16.06
N GLU A 246 13.85 -5.06 15.71
CA GLU A 246 15.29 -5.22 15.93
C GLU A 246 16.14 -4.23 15.14
N THR A 247 15.67 -3.83 13.95
CA THR A 247 16.38 -2.85 13.12
C THR A 247 16.07 -1.41 13.53
N GLU A 248 15.09 -1.19 14.42
CA GLU A 248 14.65 0.11 14.91
C GLU A 248 14.40 1.17 13.82
N VAL A 249 14.05 0.71 12.61
CA VAL A 249 13.86 1.58 11.44
C VAL A 249 12.83 2.66 11.74
N LYS A 250 13.06 3.85 11.20
CA LYS A 250 12.18 5.00 11.43
C LYS A 250 10.91 4.86 10.58
N ASN A 251 9.78 5.13 11.22
CA ASN A 251 8.50 5.43 10.58
C ASN A 251 8.14 4.45 9.45
N CYS A 252 8.08 3.16 9.77
CA CYS A 252 7.76 2.11 8.83
C CYS A 252 6.24 2.04 8.57
N LEU A 253 5.86 1.94 7.29
CA LEU A 253 4.49 1.67 6.82
C LEU A 253 4.50 0.54 5.80
N ILE A 254 3.38 -0.17 5.71
CA ILE A 254 3.15 -1.23 4.72
C ILE A 254 2.08 -0.76 3.74
N LEU A 255 2.31 -1.00 2.45
CA LEU A 255 1.31 -0.90 1.38
C LEU A 255 0.94 -2.32 0.92
N SER A 256 -0.35 -2.58 0.72
CA SER A 256 -0.86 -3.89 0.30
C SER A 256 -1.97 -3.83 -0.76
N GLY A 257 -2.25 -4.97 -1.40
CA GLY A 257 -3.16 -5.14 -2.53
C GLY A 257 -4.12 -6.33 -2.41
N ASP A 258 -4.27 -7.12 -3.50
CA ASP A 258 -5.08 -8.35 -3.67
C ASP A 258 -6.63 -8.23 -3.52
N ARG A 259 -7.12 -7.56 -2.49
CA ARG A 259 -8.47 -7.85 -1.95
C ARG A 259 -9.67 -7.29 -2.71
N HIS A 260 -9.47 -6.48 -3.74
CA HIS A 260 -10.50 -5.68 -4.41
C HIS A 260 -11.28 -4.75 -3.46
N ILE A 261 -10.69 -4.38 -2.33
CA ILE A 261 -11.17 -3.36 -1.40
C ILE A 261 -9.99 -2.46 -1.00
N SER A 262 -10.31 -1.29 -0.47
CA SER A 262 -9.31 -0.47 0.24
C SER A 262 -9.68 -0.37 1.72
N GLU A 263 -8.71 -0.55 2.60
CA GLU A 263 -8.85 -0.38 4.04
C GLU A 263 -7.53 0.01 4.70
N PHE A 264 -7.61 0.53 5.93
CA PHE A 264 -6.43 0.73 6.78
C PHE A 264 -6.48 -0.26 7.93
N SER A 265 -5.33 -0.83 8.25
CA SER A 265 -5.10 -1.58 9.47
C SER A 265 -3.98 -0.92 10.27
N LYS A 266 -4.09 -0.95 11.60
CA LYS A 266 -3.14 -0.32 12.51
C LYS A 266 -2.92 -1.22 13.72
N LYS A 267 -1.65 -1.50 14.03
CA LYS A 267 -1.26 -2.36 15.15
C LYS A 267 -0.05 -1.79 15.87
N ASP A 268 -0.12 -1.71 17.20
CA ASP A 268 1.06 -1.45 18.03
C ASP A 268 1.92 -2.71 18.10
N ILE A 269 3.20 -2.56 17.75
CA ILE A 269 4.19 -3.64 17.80
C ILE A 269 5.10 -3.37 19.01
N PRO A 270 5.34 -4.36 19.88
CA PRO A 270 6.29 -4.21 20.99
C PRO A 270 7.64 -3.67 20.49
N MET A 271 8.29 -2.82 21.29
CA MET A 271 9.59 -2.21 21.00
C MET A 271 9.63 -1.22 19.82
N ILE A 272 8.52 -1.01 19.10
CA ILE A 272 8.39 0.06 18.10
C ILE A 272 7.68 1.26 18.73
N SER A 273 8.27 2.46 18.60
CA SER A 273 7.72 3.70 19.20
C SER A 273 6.55 4.31 18.43
N TYR A 274 6.07 3.62 17.40
CA TYR A 274 5.00 4.06 16.53
C TYR A 274 4.17 2.84 16.09
N PRO A 275 2.88 3.04 15.80
CA PRO A 275 2.02 1.97 15.30
C PRO A 275 2.40 1.60 13.86
N LEU A 276 2.43 0.31 13.56
CA LEU A 276 2.59 -0.18 12.19
C LEU A 276 1.25 -0.03 11.47
N VAL A 277 1.26 0.72 10.37
CA VAL A 277 0.09 0.91 9.49
C VAL A 277 0.26 0.04 8.25
N ASP A 278 -0.79 -0.69 7.90
CA ASP A 278 -0.94 -1.41 6.63
C ASP A 278 -2.09 -0.76 5.84
N PHE A 279 -1.73 -0.10 4.75
CA PHE A 279 -2.66 0.57 3.84
C PHE A 279 -2.89 -0.31 2.61
N THR A 280 -4.04 -0.97 2.58
CA THR A 280 -4.51 -1.71 1.40
C THR A 280 -5.20 -0.76 0.42
N SER A 281 -4.74 -0.72 -0.83
CA SER A 281 -5.41 -0.02 -1.93
C SER A 281 -5.58 -0.95 -3.13
N SER A 282 -6.63 -1.75 -3.10
CA SER A 282 -6.91 -2.74 -4.14
C SER A 282 -8.22 -2.45 -4.85
N GLY A 283 -8.13 -2.07 -6.13
CA GLY A 283 -9.31 -1.84 -6.96
C GLY A 283 -9.19 -0.70 -7.96
N LEU A 284 -8.07 -0.62 -8.68
CA LEU A 284 -7.87 0.42 -9.71
C LEU A 284 -8.91 0.37 -10.84
N THR A 285 -9.45 -0.81 -11.13
CA THR A 285 -10.43 -1.00 -12.22
C THR A 285 -11.76 -1.58 -11.75
N HIS A 286 -11.76 -2.36 -10.67
CA HIS A 286 -12.93 -3.02 -10.13
C HIS A 286 -12.77 -3.24 -8.63
N ALA A 287 -13.89 -3.45 -7.94
CA ALA A 287 -13.92 -3.68 -6.50
C ALA A 287 -14.85 -4.84 -6.16
N TYR A 288 -14.74 -5.36 -4.93
CA TYR A 288 -15.65 -6.34 -4.37
C TYR A 288 -16.97 -5.68 -3.95
N THR A 289 -17.79 -5.30 -4.92
CA THR A 289 -19.03 -4.52 -4.70
C THR A 289 -20.10 -5.23 -3.88
N LYS A 290 -19.98 -6.56 -3.70
CA LYS A 290 -20.85 -7.37 -2.83
C LYS A 290 -20.35 -7.47 -1.39
N TYR A 291 -19.32 -6.70 -1.02
CA TYR A 291 -18.77 -6.71 0.33
C TYR A 291 -19.86 -6.50 1.39
N SER A 292 -19.96 -7.47 2.31
CA SER A 292 -20.93 -7.47 3.40
C SER A 292 -20.27 -7.46 4.78
N GLY A 293 -18.94 -7.33 4.84
CA GLY A 293 -18.16 -7.37 6.08
C GLY A 293 -17.14 -8.49 6.11
N GLU A 294 -15.91 -8.15 6.50
CA GLU A 294 -14.83 -9.10 6.82
C GLU A 294 -14.24 -8.75 8.19
N PRO A 295 -13.96 -9.72 9.07
CA PRO A 295 -13.31 -9.46 10.34
C PRO A 295 -11.89 -8.92 10.11
N ASN A 296 -11.54 -7.87 10.84
CA ASN A 296 -10.20 -7.31 10.93
C ASN A 296 -10.12 -6.52 12.23
N ARG A 297 -9.55 -7.14 13.26
CA ARG A 297 -9.36 -6.53 14.60
C ARG A 297 -8.48 -5.27 14.59
N TYR A 298 -7.68 -5.06 13.55
CA TYR A 298 -6.77 -3.93 13.40
C TYR A 298 -7.34 -2.81 12.53
N ARG A 299 -8.57 -2.96 12.02
CA ARG A 299 -9.17 -2.00 11.09
C ARG A 299 -9.28 -0.61 11.72
N THR A 300 -8.83 0.39 10.97
CA THR A 300 -9.01 1.81 11.28
C THR A 300 -9.85 2.45 10.18
N GLY A 301 -10.98 3.05 10.55
CA GLY A 301 -11.92 3.62 9.58
C GLY A 301 -12.84 2.58 8.95
N LYS A 302 -13.32 2.86 7.73
CA LYS A 302 -14.25 2.02 6.98
C LYS A 302 -13.53 1.29 5.84
N VAL A 303 -14.18 0.23 5.34
CA VAL A 303 -13.79 -0.43 4.09
C VAL A 303 -14.40 0.33 2.92
N ILE A 304 -13.57 0.61 1.92
CA ILE A 304 -13.97 1.16 0.63
C ILE A 304 -14.07 0.00 -0.36
N ALA A 305 -15.31 -0.36 -0.74
CA ALA A 305 -15.62 -1.45 -1.66
C ALA A 305 -16.11 -0.93 -3.03
N ILE A 306 -15.54 0.19 -3.46
CA ILE A 306 -15.70 0.79 -4.79
C ILE A 306 -14.32 1.03 -5.39
N PRO A 307 -14.19 1.19 -6.72
CA PRO A 307 -12.89 1.46 -7.32
C PRO A 307 -12.21 2.69 -6.70
N SER A 308 -10.93 2.54 -6.34
CA SER A 308 -10.14 3.57 -5.67
C SER A 308 -8.64 3.36 -5.85
N PHE A 309 -7.87 4.39 -5.50
CA PHE A 309 -6.41 4.36 -5.42
C PHE A 309 -5.92 5.05 -4.15
N GLY A 310 -4.69 4.74 -3.74
CA GLY A 310 -4.08 5.28 -2.54
C GLY A 310 -3.14 6.44 -2.82
N VAL A 311 -3.09 7.41 -1.90
CA VAL A 311 -2.16 8.53 -1.90
C VAL A 311 -1.60 8.72 -0.50
N LEU A 312 -0.27 8.81 -0.38
CA LEU A 312 0.43 9.17 0.85
C LEU A 312 1.12 10.51 0.64
N ARG A 313 0.92 11.44 1.56
CA ARG A 313 1.53 12.77 1.59
C ARG A 313 2.41 12.88 2.81
N PHE A 314 3.69 13.13 2.59
CA PHE A 314 4.70 13.20 3.63
C PHE A 314 5.03 14.66 3.93
N ASP A 315 5.08 14.96 5.22
CA ASP A 315 5.57 16.21 5.79
C ASP A 315 6.73 15.85 6.73
N PHE A 316 7.97 16.15 6.32
CA PHE A 316 9.15 15.79 7.10
C PHE A 316 9.32 16.68 8.33
N ASP A 317 8.87 17.93 8.24
CA ASP A 317 8.98 18.90 9.34
C ASP A 317 8.10 18.48 10.51
N ARG A 318 6.92 17.91 10.23
CA ARG A 318 5.99 17.39 11.24
C ARG A 318 6.14 15.90 11.51
N GLN A 319 6.96 15.20 10.73
CA GLN A 319 7.00 13.73 10.72
C GLN A 319 5.59 13.13 10.56
N LEU A 320 4.82 13.68 9.62
CA LEU A 320 3.41 13.35 9.41
C LEU A 320 3.21 12.69 8.05
N VAL A 321 2.43 11.62 8.03
CA VAL A 321 1.94 10.99 6.80
C VAL A 321 0.43 11.08 6.76
N THR A 322 -0.10 11.81 5.77
CA THR A 322 -1.53 11.83 5.45
C THR A 322 -1.80 10.78 4.38
N MET A 323 -2.63 9.79 4.69
CA MET A 323 -2.96 8.67 3.81
C MET A 323 -4.42 8.77 3.37
N GLN A 324 -4.65 8.82 2.07
CA GLN A 324 -5.95 9.03 1.46
C GLN A 324 -6.30 7.88 0.52
N MET A 325 -7.52 7.37 0.65
CA MET A 325 -8.18 6.60 -0.40
C MET A 325 -8.94 7.58 -1.28
N ARG A 326 -8.66 7.57 -2.58
CA ARG A 326 -9.27 8.48 -3.54
C ARG A 326 -10.05 7.70 -4.60
N GLY A 327 -11.21 8.21 -4.97
CA GLY A 327 -12.07 7.65 -6.00
C GLY A 327 -12.15 8.53 -7.25
N THR A 328 -13.24 8.36 -7.99
CA THR A 328 -13.55 9.13 -9.21
C THR A 328 -13.51 10.63 -8.94
N ASN A 329 -13.07 11.42 -9.92
CA ASN A 329 -12.87 12.88 -9.80
C ASN A 329 -11.91 13.30 -8.69
N ASN A 330 -10.99 12.41 -8.29
CA ASN A 330 -10.05 12.61 -7.19
C ASN A 330 -10.75 12.81 -5.84
N ALA A 331 -11.99 12.36 -5.66
CA ALA A 331 -12.70 12.55 -4.40
C ALA A 331 -11.99 11.79 -3.27
N VAL A 332 -11.73 12.44 -2.13
CA VAL A 332 -11.21 11.75 -0.94
C VAL A 332 -12.37 10.94 -0.34
N LEU A 333 -12.24 9.62 -0.37
CA LEU A 333 -13.24 8.69 0.16
C LEU A 333 -13.02 8.44 1.66
N GLN A 334 -11.75 8.38 2.05
CA GLN A 334 -11.32 8.23 3.44
C GLN A 334 -9.91 8.77 3.60
N GLU A 335 -9.62 9.31 4.78
CA GLU A 335 -8.30 9.81 5.15
C GLU A 335 -7.95 9.35 6.57
N ILE A 336 -6.70 8.97 6.79
CA ILE A 336 -6.10 8.89 8.11
C ILE A 336 -4.79 9.66 8.13
N LYS A 337 -4.41 10.15 9.31
CA LYS A 337 -3.16 10.85 9.56
C LYS A 337 -2.36 10.09 10.60
N GLN A 338 -1.08 9.86 10.31
CA GLN A 338 -0.16 9.25 11.25
C GLN A 338 1.02 10.18 11.48
N GLU A 339 1.10 10.71 12.70
CA GLU A 339 2.24 11.48 13.18
C GLU A 339 3.24 10.53 13.83
N TYR A 340 4.52 10.76 13.58
CA TYR A 340 5.62 9.98 14.11
C TYR A 340 6.47 10.83 15.05
N LEU A 341 7.10 10.19 16.03
CA LEU A 341 7.98 10.89 16.96
C LEU A 341 9.24 11.35 16.23
N LYS A 342 9.59 12.63 16.38
CA LYS A 342 10.93 13.12 16.03
C LYS A 342 11.94 12.43 16.94
N LYS A 343 12.76 11.55 16.37
CA LYS A 343 13.90 10.95 17.05
C LYS A 343 15.10 11.89 17.04
#